data_AF-A0A653E1W1-F1
#
_entry.id   AF-A0A653E1W1-F1
#
_cell.length_a   1.000
_cell.length_b   1.000
_cell.length_c   1.000
_cell.angle_alpha   90.00
_cell.angle_beta   90.00
_cell.angle_gamma   90.00
#
_symmetry.space_group_name_H-M   'P 1'
#
loop_
_entity.id
_entity.type
_entity.pdbx_description
1 polymer ?
#
loop_
_entity_poly.entity_id
_entity_poly.type
_entity_poly.pdbx_seq_one_letter_code
_entity_poly.pdbx_strand_id
1 'polypeptide(L)'
;MIGLCMGLAGAVWAQLPVSEFTLAWKHTIEHIRWEEDYRVTAEGLQLGEARVRGSGAGMEIPADAELREGSWHYHRQLPPLQPLRLGRTPEAGDYQLCFNQRCQAASKWLGPPKASQPALELWSCEFDSPAANGAGKG
;
A
#
# COMPACT_ATOMS: atom_id res chain seq x y z
N MET A 1 -0.13 -18.86 3.92
CA MET A 1 -1.21 -17.84 3.72
C MET A 1 -0.62 -16.73 2.86
N ILE A 2 -1.40 -16.10 1.97
CA ILE A 2 -0.90 -14.92 1.25
C ILE A 2 -0.96 -13.69 2.17
N GLY A 3 0.09 -12.90 2.19
CA GLY A 3 0.19 -11.65 2.93
C GLY A 3 0.95 -10.58 2.15
N LEU A 4 1.10 -9.40 2.78
CA LEU A 4 1.80 -8.27 2.20
C LEU A 4 3.29 -8.31 2.59
N CYS A 5 4.17 -8.38 1.60
CA CYS A 5 5.59 -8.17 1.77
C CYS A 5 6.00 -6.74 1.40
N MET A 6 7.02 -6.25 2.09
CA MET A 6 7.63 -4.94 1.86
C MET A 6 9.14 -5.06 1.79
N GLY A 7 9.74 -4.33 0.85
CA GLY A 7 11.16 -4.46 0.59
C GLY A 7 11.62 -3.71 -0.64
N LEU A 8 12.72 -4.17 -1.24
CA LEU A 8 13.21 -3.64 -2.50
C LEU A 8 14.11 -4.66 -3.19
N ALA A 9 13.98 -4.79 -4.52
CA ALA A 9 14.83 -5.66 -5.34
C ALA A 9 14.82 -7.13 -4.84
N GLY A 10 13.64 -7.61 -4.42
CA GLY A 10 13.42 -8.97 -3.92
C GLY A 10 13.85 -9.23 -2.47
N ALA A 11 14.55 -8.30 -1.82
CA ALA A 11 14.87 -8.42 -0.40
C ALA A 11 13.63 -8.11 0.45
N VAL A 12 13.17 -9.08 1.24
CA VAL A 12 12.06 -8.88 2.18
C VAL A 12 12.58 -8.19 3.45
N TRP A 13 12.01 -7.04 3.78
CA TRP A 13 12.33 -6.32 5.04
C TRP A 13 11.23 -6.46 6.07
N ALA A 14 9.98 -6.61 5.64
CA ALA A 14 8.84 -6.82 6.52
C ALA A 14 7.74 -7.62 5.82
N GLN A 15 6.94 -8.32 6.63
CA GLN A 15 5.78 -9.10 6.19
C GLN A 15 4.59 -8.81 7.10
N LEU A 16 3.39 -8.70 6.53
CA LEU A 16 2.15 -8.50 7.26
C LEU A 16 1.10 -9.53 6.85
N PRO A 17 0.45 -10.20 7.82
CA PRO A 17 -0.64 -11.15 7.55
C PRO A 17 -1.96 -10.41 7.31
N VAL A 18 -2.05 -9.66 6.22
CA VAL A 18 -3.25 -8.89 5.83
C VAL A 18 -3.71 -9.30 4.44
N SER A 19 -5.02 -9.44 4.27
CA SER A 19 -5.67 -9.71 2.98
C SER A 19 -6.10 -8.44 2.26
N GLU A 20 -6.19 -7.32 2.97
CA GLU A 20 -6.57 -6.01 2.45
C GLU A 20 -5.91 -4.91 3.27
N PHE A 21 -5.64 -3.78 2.63
CA PHE A 21 -5.14 -2.58 3.28
C PHE A 21 -5.44 -1.34 2.42
N THR A 22 -5.56 -0.20 3.08
CA THR A 22 -5.50 1.11 2.42
C THR A 22 -4.07 1.63 2.48
N LEU A 23 -3.50 1.95 1.32
CA LEU A 23 -2.29 2.73 1.21
C LEU A 23 -2.66 4.20 1.21
N ALA A 24 -2.07 4.99 2.10
CA ALA A 24 -2.34 6.42 2.16
C ALA A 24 -1.07 7.25 2.26
N TRP A 25 -1.08 8.42 1.62
CA TRP A 25 0.02 9.36 1.65
C TRP A 25 -0.47 10.79 1.49
N LYS A 26 0.41 11.74 1.76
CA LYS A 26 0.18 13.15 1.50
C LYS A 26 0.80 13.48 0.15
N HIS A 27 0.00 13.95 -0.80
CA HIS A 27 0.50 14.40 -2.10
C HIS A 27 1.48 15.56 -1.87
N THR A 28 2.69 15.47 -2.44
CA THR A 28 3.79 16.38 -2.09
C THR A 28 3.59 17.79 -2.59
N ILE A 29 2.84 17.97 -3.69
CA ILE A 29 2.57 19.27 -4.29
C ILE A 29 1.33 19.90 -3.63
N GLU A 30 0.22 19.16 -3.60
CA GLU A 30 -1.05 19.70 -3.10
C GLU A 30 -1.19 19.62 -1.58
N HIS A 31 -0.31 18.89 -0.90
CA HIS A 31 -0.33 18.72 0.55
C HIS A 31 -1.66 18.19 1.10
N ILE A 32 -2.33 17.34 0.34
CA ILE A 32 -3.60 16.69 0.71
C ILE A 32 -3.46 15.17 0.72
N ARG A 33 -4.33 14.51 1.49
CA ARG A 33 -4.30 13.06 1.66
C ARG A 33 -4.92 12.35 0.46
N TRP A 34 -4.18 11.39 -0.08
CA TRP A 34 -4.64 10.46 -1.11
C TRP A 34 -4.61 9.04 -0.55
N GLU A 35 -5.54 8.22 -1.03
CA GLU A 35 -5.71 6.85 -0.55
C GLU A 35 -6.04 5.90 -1.70
N GLU A 36 -5.55 4.67 -1.60
CA GLU A 36 -5.84 3.58 -2.51
C GLU A 36 -6.10 2.31 -1.69
N ASP A 37 -7.18 1.60 -2.00
CA ASP A 37 -7.48 0.32 -1.37
C ASP A 37 -6.97 -0.85 -2.19
N TYR A 38 -6.24 -1.74 -1.53
CA TYR A 38 -5.66 -2.92 -2.15
C TYR A 38 -6.18 -4.19 -1.48
N ARG A 39 -6.53 -5.17 -2.32
CA ARG A 39 -6.66 -6.57 -1.91
C ARG A 39 -5.35 -7.30 -2.24
N VAL A 40 -4.90 -8.15 -1.33
CA VAL A 40 -3.72 -9.00 -1.49
C VAL A 40 -4.18 -10.36 -1.98
N THR A 41 -3.83 -10.72 -3.23
CA THR A 41 -4.23 -11.99 -3.86
C THR A 41 -3.00 -12.82 -4.24
N ALA A 42 -3.20 -14.05 -4.70
CA ALA A 42 -2.10 -14.88 -5.17
C ALA A 42 -1.42 -14.30 -6.43
N GLU A 43 -2.17 -13.56 -7.24
CA GLU A 43 -1.71 -12.93 -8.49
C GLU A 43 -1.00 -11.59 -8.24
N GLY A 44 -1.28 -10.93 -7.12
CA GLY A 44 -0.66 -9.66 -6.75
C GLY A 44 -1.58 -8.73 -5.97
N LEU A 45 -1.18 -7.46 -5.88
CA LEU A 45 -1.96 -6.41 -5.25
C LEU A 45 -3.01 -5.91 -6.25
N GLN A 46 -4.28 -6.20 -5.98
CA GLN A 46 -5.39 -5.72 -6.78
C GLN A 46 -5.91 -4.40 -6.23
N LEU A 47 -5.76 -3.33 -7.02
CA LEU A 47 -6.32 -2.02 -6.73
C LEU A 47 -7.86 -2.08 -6.83
N GLY A 48 -8.52 -1.58 -5.80
CA GLY A 48 -9.97 -1.34 -5.74
C GLY A 48 -10.29 0.12 -5.99
N GLU A 49 -10.72 0.81 -4.94
CA GLU A 49 -11.08 2.23 -4.97
C GLU A 49 -9.86 3.11 -4.71
N ALA A 50 -9.77 4.22 -5.44
CA ALA A 50 -8.85 5.32 -5.16
C ALA A 50 -9.65 6.56 -4.72
N ARG A 51 -9.16 7.25 -3.69
CA ARG A 51 -9.74 8.47 -3.13
C ARG A 51 -8.73 9.60 -3.19
N VAL A 52 -9.03 10.57 -4.03
CA VAL A 52 -8.15 11.72 -4.30
C VAL A 52 -8.90 13.00 -3.96
N ARG A 53 -8.35 13.81 -3.04
CA ARG A 53 -8.81 15.19 -2.87
C ARG A 53 -8.11 16.05 -3.92
N GLY A 54 -8.80 17.04 -4.47
CA GLY A 54 -8.24 17.98 -5.44
C GLY A 54 -8.22 17.46 -6.88
N SER A 55 -8.05 18.37 -7.83
CA SER A 55 -7.85 18.11 -9.27
C SER A 55 -6.46 18.55 -9.74
N GLY A 56 -5.52 18.77 -8.81
CA GLY A 56 -4.22 19.36 -9.09
C GLY A 56 -3.15 18.35 -9.50
N ALA A 57 -1.92 18.86 -9.62
CA ALA A 57 -0.83 18.31 -10.41
C ALA A 57 -0.61 16.79 -10.30
N GLY A 58 -0.40 16.12 -11.44
CA GLY A 58 0.17 14.76 -11.47
C GLY A 58 -0.82 13.61 -11.57
N MET A 59 -2.13 13.85 -11.44
CA MET A 59 -3.16 12.87 -11.80
C MET A 59 -4.37 13.56 -12.45
N GLU A 60 -4.82 13.01 -13.58
CA GLU A 60 -6.11 13.37 -14.16
C GLU A 60 -7.21 12.60 -13.42
N ILE A 61 -8.24 13.30 -12.96
CA ILE A 61 -9.42 12.65 -12.38
C ILE A 61 -10.17 11.94 -13.51
N PRO A 62 -10.42 10.62 -13.41
CA PRO A 62 -11.17 9.90 -14.44
C PRO A 62 -12.58 10.47 -14.64
N ALA A 63 -13.11 10.35 -15.86
CA ALA A 63 -14.44 10.87 -16.20
C ALA A 63 -15.59 10.17 -15.45
N ASP A 64 -15.35 8.94 -14.97
CA ASP A 64 -16.26 8.13 -14.16
C ASP A 64 -16.07 8.33 -12.64
N ALA A 65 -15.21 9.27 -12.23
CA ALA A 65 -15.02 9.58 -10.82
C ALA A 65 -16.23 10.31 -10.22
N GLU A 66 -16.57 9.93 -8.99
CA GLU A 66 -17.66 10.55 -8.24
C GLU A 66 -17.12 11.40 -7.10
N LEU A 67 -17.60 12.65 -6.99
CA LEU A 67 -17.26 13.51 -5.87
C LEU A 67 -18.12 13.15 -4.66
N ARG A 68 -17.50 12.62 -3.60
CA ARG A 68 -18.14 12.27 -2.33
C ARG A 68 -17.32 12.83 -1.17
N GLU A 69 -17.98 13.56 -0.27
CA GLU A 69 -17.37 14.12 0.95
C GLU A 69 -16.08 14.93 0.71
N GLY A 70 -16.01 15.66 -0.42
CA GLY A 70 -14.84 16.47 -0.78
C GLY A 70 -13.64 15.69 -1.33
N SER A 71 -13.83 14.43 -1.70
CA SER A 71 -12.86 13.58 -2.41
C SER A 71 -13.48 12.98 -3.66
N TRP A 72 -12.69 12.81 -4.71
CA TRP A 72 -13.05 12.05 -5.89
C TRP A 72 -12.79 10.58 -5.65
N HIS A 73 -13.80 9.75 -5.91
CA HIS A 73 -13.77 8.29 -5.75
C HIS A 73 -13.86 7.66 -7.13
N TYR A 74 -12.93 6.78 -7.46
CA TYR A 74 -12.96 6.07 -8.73
C TYR A 74 -12.29 4.71 -8.60
N HIS A 75 -12.61 3.82 -9.55
CA HIS A 75 -12.00 2.50 -9.65
C HIS A 75 -11.10 2.46 -10.88
N ARG A 76 -9.81 2.21 -10.68
CA ARG A 76 -8.88 2.06 -11.80
C ARG A 76 -8.71 0.58 -12.12
N GLN A 77 -9.06 0.19 -13.34
CA GLN A 77 -8.81 -1.16 -13.80
C GLN A 77 -7.33 -1.33 -14.17
N LEU A 78 -6.56 -1.87 -13.23
CA LEU A 78 -5.18 -2.29 -13.43
C LEU A 78 -5.10 -3.82 -13.28
N PRO A 79 -4.19 -4.50 -14.00
CA PRO A 79 -3.82 -5.85 -13.65
C PRO A 79 -3.23 -5.88 -12.23
N PRO A 80 -3.31 -7.02 -11.50
CA PRO A 80 -2.67 -7.15 -10.20
C PRO A 80 -1.20 -6.74 -10.23
N LEU A 81 -0.78 -5.93 -9.25
CA LEU A 81 0.58 -5.38 -9.17
C LEU A 81 1.48 -6.28 -8.33
N GLN A 82 2.60 -6.68 -8.91
CA GLN A 82 3.53 -7.63 -8.30
C GLN A 82 4.96 -7.38 -8.81
N PRO A 83 5.68 -6.34 -8.33
CA PRO A 83 5.36 -5.48 -7.19
C PRO A 83 4.68 -4.15 -7.59
N LEU A 84 4.03 -3.52 -6.60
CA LEU A 84 3.74 -2.08 -6.60
C LEU A 84 5.00 -1.31 -6.17
N ARG A 85 5.46 -0.38 -7.02
CA ARG A 85 6.66 0.44 -6.79
C ARG A 85 6.29 1.84 -6.30
N LEU A 86 6.88 2.23 -5.18
CA LEU A 86 6.62 3.50 -4.51
C LEU A 86 7.92 4.29 -4.34
N GLY A 87 7.86 5.60 -4.58
CA GLY A 87 8.92 6.53 -4.22
C GLY A 87 8.80 6.92 -2.75
N ARG A 88 9.87 6.77 -1.96
CA ARG A 88 9.88 6.99 -0.51
C ARG A 88 11.08 7.83 -0.07
N THR A 89 11.18 9.05 -0.59
CA THR A 89 12.22 10.00 -0.17
C THR A 89 11.83 10.70 1.15
N PRO A 90 12.78 11.21 1.95
CA PRO A 90 12.47 11.93 3.19
C PRO A 90 11.56 13.15 3.01
N GLU A 91 11.71 13.87 1.90
CA GLU A 91 10.97 15.11 1.61
C GLU A 91 9.50 14.83 1.31
N ALA A 92 9.19 13.64 0.78
CA ALA A 92 7.82 13.23 0.48
C ALA A 92 7.04 12.78 1.74
N GLY A 93 7.72 12.64 2.87
CA GLY A 93 7.15 12.04 4.08
C GLY A 93 7.10 10.52 3.99
N ASP A 94 6.13 9.90 4.68
CA ASP A 94 6.00 8.45 4.74
C ASP A 94 4.61 7.99 4.30
N TYR A 95 4.54 6.76 3.80
CA TYR A 95 3.28 6.08 3.55
C TYR A 95 2.68 5.59 4.86
N GLN A 96 1.35 5.53 4.90
CA GLN A 96 0.60 4.86 5.94
C GLN A 96 -0.07 3.62 5.36
N LEU A 97 0.02 2.52 6.09
CA LEU A 97 -0.77 1.32 5.85
C LEU A 97 -1.90 1.30 6.88
N CYS A 98 -3.13 1.32 6.40
CA CYS A 98 -4.33 1.24 7.22
C CYS A 98 -5.00 -0.12 7.03
N PHE A 99 -5.18 -0.85 8.12
CA PHE A 99 -5.87 -2.15 8.17
C PHE A 99 -6.34 -2.38 9.61
N ASN A 100 -7.34 -3.24 9.81
CA ASN A 100 -7.92 -3.50 11.14
C ASN A 100 -8.30 -2.20 11.89
N GLN A 101 -8.88 -1.24 11.17
CA GLN A 101 -9.29 0.08 11.68
C GLN A 101 -8.17 0.94 12.28
N ARG A 102 -6.90 0.66 11.94
CA ARG A 102 -5.74 1.43 12.42
C ARG A 102 -4.81 1.76 11.28
N CYS A 103 -4.29 2.98 11.28
CA CYS A 103 -3.23 3.41 10.37
C CYS A 103 -1.89 3.42 11.08
N GLN A 104 -0.85 2.89 10.44
CA GLN A 104 0.53 2.91 10.93
C GLN A 104 1.43 3.39 9.81
N ALA A 105 2.40 4.24 10.14
CA ALA A 105 3.42 4.64 9.18
C ALA A 105 4.27 3.43 8.77
N ALA A 106 4.66 3.34 7.49
CA ALA A 106 5.52 2.26 7.00
C ALA A 106 6.85 2.16 7.78
N SER A 107 7.31 3.30 8.31
CA SER A 107 8.47 3.38 9.21
C SER A 107 8.39 2.55 10.48
N LYS A 108 7.19 2.16 10.93
CA LYS A 108 7.02 1.20 12.02
C LYS A 108 7.75 -0.12 11.74
N TRP A 109 7.78 -0.55 10.47
CA TRP A 109 8.41 -1.80 10.06
C TRP A 109 9.74 -1.58 9.34
N LEU A 110 9.85 -0.48 8.59
CA LEU A 110 10.98 -0.23 7.68
C LEU A 110 11.99 0.78 8.22
N GLY A 111 11.70 1.42 9.34
CA GLY A 111 12.41 2.62 9.78
C GLY A 111 12.09 3.86 8.92
N PRO A 112 12.62 5.04 9.28
CA PRO A 112 12.32 6.28 8.59
C PRO A 112 12.77 6.25 7.12
N PRO A 113 12.12 7.00 6.21
CA PRO A 113 12.60 7.20 4.84
C PRO A 113 14.05 7.71 4.81
N LYS A 114 14.83 7.26 3.82
CA LYS A 114 16.25 7.64 3.66
C LYS A 114 16.54 8.01 2.22
N ALA A 115 17.30 9.10 2.00
CA ALA A 115 17.69 9.52 0.66
C ALA A 115 18.54 8.47 -0.09
N SER A 116 19.33 7.66 0.63
CA SER A 116 20.10 6.56 0.06
C SER A 116 19.25 5.37 -0.41
N GLN A 117 17.97 5.34 -0.03
CA GLN A 117 17.04 4.27 -0.37
C GLN A 117 15.65 4.87 -0.66
N PRO A 118 15.52 5.61 -1.78
CA PRO A 118 14.34 6.43 -2.08
C PRO A 118 13.16 5.62 -2.65
N ALA A 119 13.16 4.30 -2.49
CA ALA A 119 12.20 3.40 -3.10
C ALA A 119 11.72 2.31 -2.13
N LEU A 120 10.48 1.89 -2.33
CA LEU A 120 9.81 0.80 -1.62
C LEU A 120 9.01 -0.01 -2.64
N GLU A 121 9.11 -1.33 -2.55
CA GLU A 121 8.24 -2.28 -3.25
C GLU A 121 7.28 -2.93 -2.26
N LEU A 122 6.01 -3.05 -2.66
CA LEU A 122 4.96 -3.81 -1.99
C LEU A 122 4.54 -4.96 -2.91
N TRP A 123 4.42 -6.18 -2.39
CA TRP A 123 3.99 -7.33 -3.19
C TRP A 123 3.28 -8.39 -2.35
N SER A 124 2.50 -9.23 -3.01
CA SER A 124 1.88 -10.39 -2.37
C SER A 124 2.91 -11.50 -2.18
N CYS A 125 2.99 -12.09 -1.01
CA CYS A 125 3.94 -13.16 -0.73
C CYS A 125 3.33 -14.25 0.15
N GLU A 126 3.88 -15.45 0.07
CA GLU A 126 3.58 -16.48 1.04
C GLU A 126 4.22 -16.13 2.38
N PHE A 127 3.42 -16.22 3.42
CA PHE A 127 3.85 -16.08 4.80
C PHE A 127 3.37 -17.32 5.57
N ASP A 128 4.31 -17.91 6.31
CA ASP A 128 4.03 -19.01 7.21
C ASP A 128 3.44 -18.48 8.51
N SER A 129 2.15 -18.77 8.72
CA SER A 129 1.52 -18.50 10.00
C SER A 129 2.06 -19.51 11.02
N PRO A 130 2.69 -19.09 12.14
CA PRO A 130 3.23 -20.01 13.13
C PRO A 130 2.16 -20.88 13.82
N ALA A 131 0.87 -20.66 13.55
CA ALA A 131 -0.24 -21.37 14.19
C ALA A 131 -0.52 -22.79 13.65
N ALA A 132 0.16 -23.25 12.58
CA ALA A 132 -0.15 -24.55 11.97
C ALA A 132 0.72 -25.73 12.44
N ASN A 133 1.80 -25.51 13.18
CA ASN A 133 2.74 -26.57 13.58
C ASN A 133 2.47 -27.22 14.95
N GLY A 134 1.27 -27.02 15.53
CA GLY A 134 0.92 -27.54 16.86
C GLY A 134 0.12 -28.84 16.90
N ALA A 135 -0.34 -29.38 15.76
CA ALA A 135 -1.17 -30.58 15.73
C ALA A 135 -0.43 -31.74 15.05
N GLY A 136 0.52 -32.37 15.76
CA GLY A 136 1.21 -33.54 15.22
C GLY A 136 2.25 -34.20 16.12
N LYS A 137 1.79 -35.21 16.85
CA LYS A 137 2.50 -36.42 17.31
C LYS A 137 3.30 -36.35 18.63
N GLY A 138 2.87 -37.19 19.58
CA GLY A 138 3.58 -37.55 20.81
C GLY A 138 2.61 -38.05 21.86
#